data_AF-A0A971MXQ0-F1
#
_entry.id   AF-A0A971MXQ0-F1
#
_cell.length_a   1.000
_cell.length_b   1.000
_cell.length_c   1.000
_cell.angle_alpha   90.00
_cell.angle_beta   90.00
_cell.angle_gamma   90.00
#
_symmetry.space_group_name_H-M   'P 1'
#
loop_
_entity.id
_entity.type
_entity.pdbx_description
1 polymer ?
#
loop_
_entity_poly.entity_id
_entity_poly.type
_entity_poly.pdbx_seq_one_letter_code
_entity_poly.pdbx_strand_id
1 'polypeptide(L)'
;MIRQRKNFVFTITLTLAILLVTILSPLSVQAAEVKVNTEQQLRNAINNASDGDVINVTGNITLKDGQLWVKHNKALTIRSGNNSVITAGDHYFLLLQNDANVTLAGNIRVESSAKSATIYVDKSTFTLNENAVINCKNTLYGIYSPEKSRVIISGGSINVTGTGSDYEGHYGIYVMKNSTVGLNGGSVKLTGKGDNAGVFLLDSIATMSKGKIDVDG
;
A
#
# COMPACT_ATOMS: atom_id res chain seq x y z
N MET A 1 -19.30 -52.27 -38.30
CA MET A 1 -19.99 -51.62 -37.15
C MET A 1 -19.08 -51.24 -35.97
N ILE A 2 -18.06 -52.04 -35.60
CA ILE A 2 -17.24 -51.78 -34.39
C ILE A 2 -16.32 -50.54 -34.51
N ARG A 3 -15.78 -50.26 -35.71
CA ARG A 3 -14.84 -49.15 -35.95
C ARG A 3 -15.49 -47.76 -35.88
N GLN A 4 -16.75 -47.62 -36.34
CA GLN A 4 -17.48 -46.35 -36.25
C GLN A 4 -17.91 -46.01 -34.81
N ARG A 5 -18.24 -47.02 -33.99
CA ARG A 5 -18.53 -46.81 -32.56
C ARG A 5 -17.29 -46.31 -31.78
N LYS A 6 -16.09 -46.82 -32.10
CA LYS A 6 -14.84 -46.36 -31.47
C LYS A 6 -14.53 -44.90 -31.80
N ASN A 7 -14.68 -44.51 -33.07
CA ASN A 7 -14.47 -43.11 -33.47
C ASN A 7 -15.50 -42.18 -32.83
N PHE A 8 -16.77 -42.58 -32.76
CA PHE A 8 -17.83 -41.78 -32.14
C PHE A 8 -17.60 -41.55 -30.64
N VAL A 9 -17.21 -42.60 -29.89
CA VAL A 9 -16.88 -42.48 -28.46
C VAL A 9 -15.66 -41.60 -28.25
N PHE A 10 -14.62 -41.72 -29.09
CA PHE A 10 -13.39 -40.92 -28.99
C PHE A 10 -13.64 -39.43 -29.25
N THR A 11 -14.51 -39.10 -30.22
CA THR A 11 -14.87 -37.72 -30.50
C THR A 11 -15.63 -37.09 -29.33
N ILE A 12 -16.53 -37.83 -28.67
CA ILE A 12 -17.31 -37.33 -27.53
C ILE A 12 -16.42 -37.10 -26.30
N THR A 13 -15.51 -38.02 -25.98
CA THR A 13 -14.59 -37.80 -24.85
C THR A 13 -13.64 -36.63 -25.10
N LEU A 14 -13.19 -36.44 -26.34
CA LEU A 14 -12.33 -35.32 -26.70
C LEU A 14 -13.06 -33.97 -26.60
N THR A 15 -14.31 -33.86 -27.07
CA THR A 15 -15.11 -32.62 -26.90
C THR A 15 -15.43 -32.34 -25.44
N LEU A 16 -15.71 -33.36 -24.63
CA LEU A 16 -15.97 -33.17 -23.20
C LEU A 16 -14.73 -32.69 -22.43
N ALA A 17 -13.54 -33.21 -22.78
CA ALA A 17 -12.28 -32.79 -22.19
C ALA A 17 -11.92 -31.34 -22.56
N ILE A 18 -12.14 -30.93 -23.82
CA ILE A 18 -11.92 -29.55 -24.26
C ILE A 18 -12.88 -28.59 -23.55
N LEU A 19 -14.16 -28.97 -23.40
CA LEU A 19 -15.15 -28.16 -22.69
C LEU A 19 -14.76 -27.96 -21.23
N LEU A 20 -14.29 -29.02 -20.54
CA LEU A 20 -13.83 -28.94 -19.15
C LEU A 20 -12.64 -27.99 -18.99
N VAL A 21 -11.69 -28.00 -19.94
CA VAL A 21 -10.53 -27.10 -19.94
C VAL A 21 -10.93 -25.64 -20.15
N THR A 22 -11.99 -25.36 -20.94
CA THR A 22 -12.49 -23.98 -21.13
C THR A 22 -13.31 -23.43 -19.97
N ILE A 23 -13.91 -24.28 -19.12
CA ILE A 23 -14.66 -23.85 -17.92
C ILE A 23 -13.68 -23.61 -16.74
N LEU A 24 -12.50 -24.23 -16.79
CA LEU A 24 -11.42 -24.08 -15.80
C LEU A 24 -10.43 -22.96 -16.12
N SER A 25 -10.59 -22.22 -17.23
CA SER A 25 -9.82 -21.01 -17.42
C SER A 25 -10.09 -20.08 -16.23
N PRO A 26 -9.05 -19.60 -15.52
CA PRO A 26 -9.26 -18.67 -14.43
C PRO A 26 -10.02 -17.47 -14.97
N LEU A 27 -11.19 -17.20 -14.39
CA LEU A 27 -11.90 -15.95 -14.65
C LEU A 27 -10.91 -14.84 -14.31
N SER A 28 -10.45 -14.11 -15.34
CA SER A 28 -9.68 -12.90 -15.13
C SER A 28 -10.61 -11.92 -14.43
N VAL A 29 -10.49 -11.81 -13.10
CA VAL A 29 -11.15 -10.75 -12.35
C VAL A 29 -10.57 -9.45 -12.89
N GLN A 30 -11.35 -8.74 -13.69
CA GLN A 30 -10.94 -7.45 -14.21
C GLN A 30 -10.91 -6.49 -13.03
N ALA A 31 -9.72 -5.98 -12.70
CA ALA A 31 -9.53 -4.93 -11.72
C ALA A 31 -10.49 -3.78 -12.02
N ALA A 32 -11.37 -3.45 -11.07
CA ALA A 32 -12.34 -2.38 -11.23
C ALA A 32 -11.71 -1.05 -10.80
N GLU A 33 -12.02 0.05 -11.51
CA GLU A 33 -11.77 1.39 -11.00
C GLU A 33 -13.01 1.92 -10.29
N VAL A 34 -12.88 2.24 -9.01
CA VAL A 34 -13.92 2.89 -8.19
C VAL A 34 -13.51 4.33 -7.92
N LYS A 35 -14.34 5.29 -8.36
CA LYS A 35 -14.10 6.72 -8.09
C LYS A 35 -14.72 7.12 -6.76
N VAL A 36 -13.96 7.82 -5.94
CA VAL A 36 -14.39 8.29 -4.62
C VAL A 36 -14.06 9.77 -4.43
N ASN A 37 -14.90 10.50 -3.70
CA ASN A 37 -14.64 11.90 -3.30
C ASN A 37 -15.12 12.22 -1.88
N THR A 38 -15.58 11.23 -1.13
CA THR A 38 -15.96 11.35 0.28
C THR A 38 -15.29 10.25 1.11
N GLU A 39 -15.16 10.50 2.41
CA GLU A 39 -14.61 9.52 3.36
C GLU A 39 -15.40 8.21 3.35
N GLN A 40 -16.74 8.26 3.39
CA GLN A 40 -17.56 7.06 3.40
C GLN A 40 -17.39 6.22 2.13
N GLN A 41 -17.31 6.86 0.97
CA GLN A 41 -17.05 6.14 -0.29
C GLN A 41 -15.67 5.49 -0.28
N LEU A 42 -14.64 6.18 0.21
CA LEU A 42 -13.30 5.63 0.34
C LEU A 42 -13.27 4.42 1.28
N ARG A 43 -13.89 4.51 2.46
CA ARG A 43 -14.01 3.40 3.41
C ARG A 43 -14.75 2.21 2.80
N ASN A 44 -15.87 2.47 2.12
CA ASN A 44 -16.64 1.43 1.45
C ASN A 44 -15.86 0.77 0.32
N ALA A 45 -15.13 1.54 -0.48
CA ALA A 45 -14.31 1.03 -1.57
C ALA A 45 -13.18 0.15 -1.03
N ILE A 46 -12.51 0.56 0.05
CA ILE A 46 -11.48 -0.26 0.72
C ILE A 46 -12.08 -1.56 1.24
N ASN A 47 -13.17 -1.51 2.01
CA ASN A 47 -13.75 -2.70 2.63
C ASN A 47 -14.30 -3.72 1.63
N ASN A 48 -14.74 -3.26 0.46
CA ASN A 48 -15.33 -4.10 -0.58
C ASN A 48 -14.38 -4.39 -1.75
N ALA A 49 -13.12 -3.98 -1.66
CA ALA A 49 -12.14 -4.18 -2.72
C ALA A 49 -12.05 -5.66 -3.10
N SER A 50 -11.86 -5.92 -4.39
CA SER A 50 -11.43 -7.18 -4.97
C SER A 50 -9.94 -7.13 -5.31
N ASP A 51 -9.35 -8.29 -5.57
CA ASP A 51 -7.92 -8.36 -5.91
C ASP A 51 -7.62 -7.58 -7.20
N GLY A 52 -6.69 -6.64 -7.11
CA GLY A 52 -6.28 -5.76 -8.20
C GLY A 52 -7.06 -4.44 -8.30
N ASP A 53 -8.10 -4.20 -7.49
CA ASP A 53 -8.95 -3.02 -7.63
C ASP A 53 -8.18 -1.70 -7.45
N VAL A 54 -8.64 -0.67 -8.18
CA VAL A 54 -8.11 0.68 -8.16
C VAL A 54 -9.15 1.63 -7.58
N ILE A 55 -8.82 2.27 -6.48
CA ILE A 55 -9.62 3.32 -5.85
C ILE A 55 -9.06 4.67 -6.30
N ASN A 56 -9.77 5.35 -7.19
CA ASN A 56 -9.40 6.65 -7.74
C ASN A 56 -10.02 7.79 -6.92
N VAL A 57 -9.19 8.48 -6.15
CA VAL A 57 -9.57 9.61 -5.30
C VAL A 57 -9.63 10.89 -6.15
N THR A 58 -10.85 11.34 -6.38
CA THR A 58 -11.18 12.42 -7.33
C THR A 58 -11.41 13.79 -6.66
N GLY A 59 -11.41 13.84 -5.33
CA GLY A 59 -11.47 15.08 -4.56
C GLY A 59 -10.79 14.96 -3.21
N ASN A 60 -10.61 16.08 -2.53
CA ASN A 60 -10.00 16.10 -1.20
C ASN A 60 -10.92 15.44 -0.17
N ILE A 61 -10.33 14.61 0.70
CA ILE A 61 -11.04 13.86 1.73
C ILE A 61 -10.38 14.15 3.07
N THR A 62 -11.16 14.53 4.08
CA THR A 62 -10.70 14.58 5.47
C THR A 62 -11.27 13.37 6.19
N LEU A 63 -10.42 12.59 6.85
CA LEU A 63 -10.83 11.46 7.67
C LEU A 63 -11.29 11.97 9.04
N LYS A 64 -12.55 11.77 9.37
CA LYS A 64 -13.16 12.11 10.66
C LYS A 64 -13.40 10.88 11.52
N ASP A 65 -13.57 9.72 10.89
CA ASP A 65 -13.91 8.46 11.56
C ASP A 65 -12.66 7.60 11.80
N GLY A 66 -11.53 8.24 12.08
CA GLY A 66 -10.25 7.58 12.37
C GLY A 66 -9.51 7.05 11.15
N GLN A 67 -8.66 6.04 11.36
CA GLN A 67 -7.82 5.45 10.32
C GLN A 67 -8.59 4.67 9.25
N LEU A 68 -8.01 4.53 8.06
CA LEU A 68 -8.46 3.57 7.06
C LEU A 68 -7.82 2.21 7.36
N TRP A 69 -8.62 1.28 7.86
CA TRP A 69 -8.15 -0.06 8.23
C TRP A 69 -8.41 -1.04 7.09
N VAL A 70 -7.35 -1.68 6.58
CA VAL A 70 -7.43 -2.77 5.61
C VAL A 70 -7.24 -4.09 6.34
N LYS A 71 -8.29 -4.93 6.35
CA LYS A 71 -8.38 -6.18 7.14
C LYS A 71 -8.31 -7.46 6.30
N HIS A 72 -8.09 -7.33 5.00
CA HIS A 72 -8.13 -8.43 4.05
C HIS A 72 -6.86 -8.45 3.19
N ASN A 73 -6.56 -9.61 2.62
CA ASN A 73 -5.35 -9.87 1.84
C ASN A 73 -5.46 -9.54 0.34
N LYS A 74 -6.61 -9.04 -0.11
CA LYS A 74 -6.82 -8.63 -1.51
C LYS A 74 -5.97 -7.39 -1.82
N ALA A 75 -5.21 -7.45 -2.91
CA ALA A 75 -4.39 -6.34 -3.36
C ALA A 75 -5.25 -5.19 -3.88
N LEU A 76 -4.95 -3.95 -3.48
CA LEU A 76 -5.64 -2.76 -3.98
C LEU A 76 -4.69 -1.59 -4.16
N THR A 77 -5.05 -0.67 -5.07
CA THR A 77 -4.34 0.59 -5.29
C THR A 77 -5.21 1.78 -4.94
N ILE A 78 -4.75 2.67 -4.06
CA ILE A 78 -5.34 3.99 -3.82
C ILE A 78 -4.52 4.99 -4.63
N ARG A 79 -5.16 5.73 -5.54
CA ARG A 79 -4.47 6.70 -6.39
C ARG A 79 -5.26 7.99 -6.57
N SER A 80 -4.60 9.01 -7.08
CA SER A 80 -5.25 10.21 -7.62
C SER A 80 -4.58 10.65 -8.92
N GLY A 81 -5.37 11.05 -9.91
CA GLY A 81 -4.87 11.70 -11.13
C GLY A 81 -4.80 13.24 -11.02
N ASN A 82 -5.46 13.83 -10.01
CA ASN A 82 -5.76 15.25 -9.94
C ASN A 82 -5.27 15.94 -8.65
N ASN A 83 -4.16 15.46 -8.09
CA ASN A 83 -3.54 16.02 -6.88
C ASN A 83 -4.46 16.04 -5.65
N SER A 84 -5.39 15.08 -5.56
CA SER A 84 -6.29 15.00 -4.40
C SER A 84 -5.51 14.78 -3.10
N VAL A 85 -5.97 15.44 -2.05
CA VAL A 85 -5.38 15.38 -0.71
C VAL A 85 -6.27 14.55 0.22
N ILE A 86 -5.68 13.56 0.91
CA ILE A 86 -6.31 12.90 2.05
C ILE A 86 -5.69 13.46 3.34
N THR A 87 -6.51 14.08 4.19
CA THR A 87 -6.09 14.58 5.51
C THR A 87 -6.51 13.59 6.59
N ALA A 88 -5.54 12.93 7.23
CA ALA A 88 -5.77 11.89 8.24
C ALA A 88 -5.82 12.42 9.69
N GLY A 89 -5.41 13.67 9.93
CA GLY A 89 -5.40 14.25 11.28
C GLY A 89 -4.40 13.53 12.22
N ASP A 90 -4.78 13.36 13.48
CA ASP A 90 -3.94 12.77 14.53
C ASP A 90 -4.01 11.23 14.64
N HIS A 91 -4.71 10.59 13.69
CA HIS A 91 -4.79 9.15 13.54
C HIS A 91 -3.84 8.63 12.45
N TYR A 92 -3.60 7.32 12.45
CA TYR A 92 -2.97 6.67 11.30
C TYR A 92 -3.80 6.96 10.05
N PHE A 93 -3.16 7.25 8.92
CA PHE A 93 -3.84 7.25 7.63
C PHE A 93 -4.26 5.82 7.27
N LEU A 94 -3.30 4.89 7.25
CA LEU A 94 -3.53 3.48 6.95
C LEU A 94 -3.09 2.60 8.13
N LEU A 95 -3.95 1.64 8.46
CA LEU A 95 -3.63 0.51 9.32
C LEU A 95 -3.76 -0.78 8.50
N LEU A 96 -2.64 -1.44 8.23
CA LEU A 96 -2.57 -2.65 7.42
C LEU A 96 -2.29 -3.86 8.32
N GLN A 97 -3.18 -4.84 8.27
CA GLN A 97 -3.09 -6.10 9.01
C GLN A 97 -3.66 -7.24 8.16
N ASN A 98 -3.49 -8.48 8.62
CA ASN A 98 -4.04 -9.69 7.97
C ASN A 98 -3.58 -9.86 6.52
N ASP A 99 -2.27 -9.75 6.28
CA ASP A 99 -1.66 -9.89 4.96
C ASP A 99 -2.18 -8.87 3.93
N ALA A 100 -2.62 -7.70 4.40
CA ALA A 100 -3.08 -6.63 3.53
C ALA A 100 -1.99 -6.19 2.55
N ASN A 101 -2.38 -5.90 1.31
CA ASN A 101 -1.47 -5.47 0.26
C ASN A 101 -2.01 -4.19 -0.39
N VAL A 102 -1.41 -3.06 -0.06
CA VAL A 102 -1.89 -1.73 -0.48
C VAL A 102 -0.80 -0.96 -1.21
N THR A 103 -1.16 -0.43 -2.37
CA THR A 103 -0.33 0.53 -3.11
C THR A 103 -0.94 1.93 -3.01
N LEU A 104 -0.12 2.93 -2.67
CA LEU A 104 -0.44 4.35 -2.80
C LEU A 104 0.30 4.91 -4.03
N ALA A 105 -0.43 5.42 -5.01
CA ALA A 105 0.12 5.81 -6.32
C ALA A 105 -0.54 7.08 -6.90
N GLY A 106 -0.18 7.45 -8.13
CA GLY A 106 -0.61 8.69 -8.77
C GLY A 106 0.01 9.91 -8.12
N ASN A 107 -0.67 11.04 -8.28
CA ASN A 107 -0.28 12.31 -7.66
C ASN A 107 -1.02 12.55 -6.34
N ILE A 108 -1.42 11.49 -5.63
CA ILE A 108 -2.14 11.63 -4.36
C ILE A 108 -1.23 12.20 -3.27
N ARG A 109 -1.79 13.05 -2.41
CA ARG A 109 -1.09 13.60 -1.25
C ARG A 109 -1.79 13.20 0.03
N VAL A 110 -1.03 12.74 1.02
CA VAL A 110 -1.51 12.44 2.36
C VAL A 110 -0.93 13.46 3.33
N GLU A 111 -1.79 14.04 4.16
CA GLU A 111 -1.43 14.94 5.25
C GLU A 111 -1.79 14.29 6.57
N SER A 112 -0.80 14.04 7.41
CA SER A 112 -0.99 13.40 8.71
C SER A 112 -0.23 14.16 9.79
N SER A 113 -0.88 14.28 10.94
CA SER A 113 -0.29 14.74 12.20
C SER A 113 -0.41 13.67 13.28
N ALA A 114 -0.42 12.40 12.87
CA ALA A 114 -0.44 11.27 13.78
C ALA A 114 0.75 11.37 14.73
N LYS A 115 0.55 11.13 16.03
CA LYS A 115 1.67 11.19 16.99
C LYS A 115 2.63 10.00 16.82
N SER A 116 2.08 8.82 16.58
CA SER A 116 2.86 7.57 16.44
C SER A 116 3.33 7.35 15.00
N ALA A 117 2.45 6.91 14.10
CA ALA A 117 2.83 6.62 12.71
C ALA A 117 1.81 7.17 11.72
N THR A 118 2.21 7.59 10.52
CA THR A 118 1.22 7.88 9.47
C THR A 118 0.68 6.60 8.84
N ILE A 119 1.54 5.60 8.62
CA ILE A 119 1.15 4.27 8.13
C ILE A 119 1.68 3.21 9.08
N TYR A 120 0.80 2.31 9.51
CA TYR A 120 1.14 1.14 10.32
C TYR A 120 1.01 -0.12 9.48
N VAL A 121 2.09 -0.89 9.35
CA VAL A 121 2.16 -2.08 8.49
C VAL A 121 2.56 -3.29 9.33
N ASP A 122 1.61 -4.15 9.70
CA ASP A 122 1.87 -5.38 10.48
C ASP A 122 1.50 -6.62 9.67
N LYS A 123 2.47 -7.51 9.46
CA LYS A 123 2.34 -8.71 8.61
C LYS A 123 1.65 -8.39 7.29
N SER A 124 2.07 -7.30 6.65
CA SER A 124 1.38 -6.72 5.50
C SER A 124 2.38 -6.10 4.53
N THR A 125 1.92 -5.78 3.33
CA THR A 125 2.70 -5.09 2.29
C THR A 125 2.15 -3.70 2.03
N PHE A 126 3.03 -2.69 2.09
CA PHE A 126 2.75 -1.34 1.65
C PHE A 126 3.70 -0.95 0.52
N THR A 127 3.15 -0.39 -0.55
CA THR A 127 3.93 0.17 -1.66
C THR A 127 3.62 1.64 -1.86
N LEU A 128 4.65 2.49 -1.86
CA LEU A 128 4.59 3.86 -2.34
C LEU A 128 5.14 3.93 -3.77
N ASN A 129 4.36 4.47 -4.68
CA ASN A 129 4.69 4.46 -6.10
C ASN A 129 4.37 5.79 -6.80
N GLU A 130 4.88 5.93 -8.02
CA GLU A 130 4.66 7.08 -8.91
C GLU A 130 5.05 8.41 -8.24
N ASN A 131 4.12 9.35 -8.10
CA ASN A 131 4.36 10.68 -7.51
C ASN A 131 3.64 10.86 -6.17
N ALA A 132 3.21 9.77 -5.53
CA ALA A 132 2.43 9.86 -4.31
C ALA A 132 3.27 10.49 -3.19
N VAL A 133 2.66 11.39 -2.42
CA VAL A 133 3.35 12.12 -1.36
C VAL A 133 2.69 11.84 -0.02
N ILE A 134 3.49 11.46 0.98
CA ILE A 134 3.06 11.34 2.37
C ILE A 134 3.78 12.42 3.18
N ASN A 135 3.04 13.32 3.81
CA ASN A 135 3.59 14.34 4.70
C ASN A 135 3.15 14.06 6.13
N CYS A 136 4.15 13.94 6.99
CA CYS A 136 4.02 13.56 8.38
C CYS A 136 4.49 14.75 9.22
N LYS A 137 3.56 15.45 9.86
CA LYS A 137 3.85 16.61 10.70
C LYS A 137 3.92 16.18 12.17
N ASN A 138 5.12 16.25 12.72
CA ASN A 138 5.43 15.89 14.10
C ASN A 138 5.01 14.46 14.47
N THR A 139 5.24 13.53 13.54
CA THR A 139 4.97 12.10 13.69
C THR A 139 6.26 11.37 14.02
N LEU A 140 6.25 10.42 14.97
CA LEU A 140 7.44 9.61 15.29
C LEU A 140 7.90 8.77 14.09
N TYR A 141 6.97 8.19 13.34
CA TYR A 141 7.27 7.33 12.19
C TYR A 141 6.44 7.72 10.95
N GLY A 142 7.07 8.02 9.82
CA GLY A 142 6.31 8.10 8.56
C GLY A 142 5.62 6.78 8.27
N ILE A 143 6.39 5.69 8.32
CA ILE A 143 5.91 4.31 8.26
C ILE A 143 6.49 3.52 9.43
N TYR A 144 5.64 2.81 10.16
CA TYR A 144 6.04 1.87 11.21
C TYR A 144 5.66 0.43 10.84
N SER A 145 6.64 -0.47 10.94
CA SER A 145 6.56 -1.86 10.48
C SER A 145 7.10 -2.81 11.55
N PRO A 146 6.27 -3.21 12.55
CA PRO A 146 6.72 -3.90 13.75
C PRO A 146 7.13 -5.36 13.57
N GLU A 147 6.57 -6.09 12.60
CA GLU A 147 6.87 -7.52 12.40
C GLU A 147 6.48 -8.00 11.00
N LYS A 148 7.37 -8.80 10.37
CA LYS A 148 7.11 -9.58 9.14
C LYS A 148 6.41 -8.80 8.02
N SER A 149 6.72 -7.53 7.91
CA SER A 149 6.09 -6.62 6.96
C SER A 149 7.01 -6.29 5.81
N ARG A 150 6.43 -5.81 4.70
CA ARG A 150 7.16 -5.43 3.51
C ARG A 150 6.79 -4.02 3.09
N VAL A 151 7.75 -3.11 3.14
CA VAL A 151 7.61 -1.73 2.69
C VAL A 151 8.40 -1.56 1.40
N ILE A 152 7.75 -1.08 0.34
CA ILE A 152 8.39 -0.86 -0.96
C ILE A 152 8.19 0.59 -1.36
N ILE A 153 9.29 1.31 -1.56
CA ILE A 153 9.32 2.67 -2.10
C ILE A 153 9.87 2.57 -3.52
N SER A 154 8.97 2.54 -4.51
CA SER A 154 9.30 2.49 -5.94
C SER A 154 9.19 3.86 -6.61
N GLY A 155 8.51 4.80 -5.96
CA GLY A 155 8.33 6.18 -6.37
C GLY A 155 7.84 7.02 -5.19
N GLY A 156 7.44 8.25 -5.47
CA GLY A 156 6.83 9.14 -4.49
C GLY A 156 7.81 9.71 -3.46
N SER A 157 7.27 10.38 -2.45
CA SER A 157 8.06 10.94 -1.36
C SER A 157 7.38 10.78 0.00
N ILE A 158 8.15 10.36 1.00
CA ILE A 158 7.78 10.43 2.41
C ILE A 158 8.51 11.62 3.01
N ASN A 159 7.78 12.60 3.52
CA ASN A 159 8.32 13.81 4.14
C ASN A 159 7.92 13.81 5.61
N VAL A 160 8.89 13.63 6.51
CA VAL A 160 8.68 13.69 7.95
C VAL A 160 9.28 14.99 8.49
N THR A 161 8.49 15.75 9.23
CA THR A 161 8.96 16.95 9.90
C THR A 161 8.86 16.76 11.42
N GLY A 162 10.00 16.64 12.08
CA GLY A 162 10.12 16.64 13.54
C GLY A 162 10.11 18.08 14.08
N THR A 163 9.33 18.34 15.13
CA THR A 163 9.33 19.65 15.81
C THR A 163 9.74 19.53 17.28
N GLY A 164 10.29 18.38 17.67
CA GLY A 164 10.68 18.02 19.04
C GLY A 164 12.01 18.63 19.52
N SER A 165 12.34 18.31 20.77
CA SER A 165 13.65 18.57 21.36
C SER A 165 14.74 17.65 20.77
N ASP A 166 16.01 17.94 21.03
CA ASP A 166 17.16 17.16 20.52
C ASP A 166 17.16 15.67 20.96
N TYR A 167 16.22 15.24 21.81
CA TYR A 167 16.10 13.86 22.31
C TYR A 167 14.88 13.10 21.76
N GLU A 168 14.03 13.74 20.95
CA GLU A 168 12.90 13.05 20.31
C GLU A 168 13.33 12.57 18.91
N GLY A 169 13.51 11.25 18.76
CA GLY A 169 13.85 10.64 17.48
C GLY A 169 12.62 10.50 16.59
N HIS A 170 12.68 11.08 15.38
CA HIS A 170 11.73 10.86 14.31
C HIS A 170 12.34 9.98 13.22
N TYR A 171 11.49 9.22 12.54
CA TYR A 171 11.92 8.28 11.53
C TYR A 171 11.06 8.36 10.28
N GLY A 172 11.70 8.33 9.12
CA GLY A 172 10.98 8.19 7.85
C GLY A 172 10.29 6.83 7.76
N ILE A 173 11.07 5.77 7.95
CA ILE A 173 10.61 4.38 7.97
C ILE A 173 11.30 3.66 9.13
N TYR A 174 10.51 3.01 9.99
CA TYR A 174 11.01 2.21 11.11
C TYR A 174 10.52 0.77 10.94
N VAL A 175 11.44 -0.18 10.72
CA VAL A 175 11.11 -1.59 10.44
C VAL A 175 11.82 -2.53 11.42
N MET A 176 11.09 -3.54 11.89
CA MET A 176 11.55 -4.49 12.91
C MET A 176 11.19 -5.95 12.62
N LYS A 177 11.86 -6.89 13.30
CA LYS A 177 11.46 -8.29 13.47
C LYS A 177 11.15 -9.00 12.15
N ASN A 178 12.19 -9.21 11.34
CA ASN A 178 12.13 -9.84 10.03
C ASN A 178 11.24 -9.08 9.03
N SER A 179 11.06 -7.78 9.22
CA SER A 179 10.46 -6.91 8.21
C SER A 179 11.50 -6.53 7.15
N THR A 180 11.01 -6.06 6.01
CA THR A 180 11.84 -5.65 4.88
C THR A 180 11.45 -4.27 4.38
N VAL A 181 12.43 -3.49 3.96
CA VAL A 181 12.24 -2.25 3.23
C VAL A 181 13.03 -2.27 1.93
N GLY A 182 12.38 -1.92 0.82
CA GLY A 182 13.01 -1.79 -0.49
C GLY A 182 12.88 -0.37 -1.02
N LEU A 183 13.99 0.32 -1.25
CA LEU A 183 14.05 1.66 -1.85
C LEU A 183 14.54 1.56 -3.31
N ASN A 184 13.59 1.29 -4.20
CA ASN A 184 13.79 1.09 -5.63
C ASN A 184 13.55 2.35 -6.46
N GLY A 185 13.14 3.43 -5.80
CA GLY A 185 12.93 4.77 -6.33
C GLY A 185 12.43 5.68 -5.21
N GLY A 186 11.87 6.83 -5.57
CA GLY A 186 11.29 7.78 -4.63
C GLY A 186 12.29 8.37 -3.63
N SER A 187 11.76 9.06 -2.61
CA SER A 187 12.58 9.68 -1.57
C SER A 187 11.97 9.58 -0.18
N VAL A 188 12.83 9.43 0.82
CA VAL A 188 12.49 9.63 2.23
C VAL A 188 13.24 10.86 2.72
N LYS A 189 12.51 11.93 3.01
CA LYS A 189 13.06 13.17 3.55
C LYS A 189 12.62 13.33 5.00
N LEU A 190 13.57 13.64 5.87
CA LEU A 190 13.31 14.00 7.24
C LEU A 190 13.94 15.37 7.51
N THR A 191 13.16 16.27 8.10
CA THR A 191 13.62 17.60 8.54
C THR A 191 13.27 17.81 10.00
N GLY A 192 14.20 18.31 10.81
CA GLY A 192 13.94 18.70 12.19
C GLY A 192 15.04 18.27 13.15
N LYS A 193 14.98 18.73 14.38
CA LYS A 193 15.97 18.41 15.42
C LYS A 193 15.73 17.02 16.01
N GLY A 194 16.75 16.45 16.65
CA GLY A 194 16.67 15.16 17.33
C GLY A 194 17.45 14.04 16.66
N ASP A 195 17.42 12.86 17.28
CA ASP A 195 18.05 11.63 16.81
C ASP A 195 17.26 11.02 15.64
N ASN A 196 17.27 11.74 14.52
CA ASN A 196 16.46 11.45 13.37
C ASN A 196 17.13 10.45 12.42
N ALA A 197 16.34 9.52 11.86
CA ALA A 197 16.84 8.62 10.84
C ALA A 197 15.82 8.42 9.70
N GLY A 198 16.28 8.52 8.46
CA GLY A 198 15.41 8.30 7.30
C GLY A 198 14.85 6.87 7.27
N VAL A 199 15.70 5.87 7.50
CA VAL A 199 15.31 4.46 7.61
C VAL A 199 16.03 3.83 8.80
N PHE A 200 15.30 3.26 9.74
CA PHE A 200 15.82 2.55 10.90
C PHE A 200 15.41 1.08 10.88
N LEU A 201 16.37 0.19 11.13
CA LEU A 201 16.23 -1.26 11.02
C LEU A 201 16.56 -1.93 12.35
N LEU A 202 15.69 -2.84 12.82
CA LEU A 202 16.01 -3.77 13.90
C LEU A 202 15.69 -5.20 13.46
N ASP A 203 16.68 -6.08 13.43
CA ASP A 203 16.52 -7.47 12.95
C ASP A 203 15.77 -7.56 11.61
N SER A 204 16.11 -6.66 10.68
CA SER A 204 15.38 -6.41 9.44
C SER A 204 16.33 -6.14 8.28
N ILE A 205 15.81 -6.23 7.05
CA ILE A 205 16.62 -6.09 5.84
C ILE A 205 16.19 -4.85 5.05
N ALA A 206 17.16 -4.05 4.64
CA ALA A 206 16.96 -3.01 3.64
C ALA A 206 17.64 -3.39 2.31
N THR A 207 16.96 -3.09 1.21
CA THR A 207 17.55 -3.07 -0.13
C THR A 207 17.37 -1.69 -0.72
N MET A 208 18.41 -1.14 -1.34
CA MET A 208 18.33 0.17 -1.99
C MET A 208 19.04 0.10 -3.33
N SER A 209 18.34 0.52 -4.39
CA SER A 209 18.88 0.51 -5.75
C SER A 209 18.83 1.89 -6.41
N LYS A 210 17.77 2.69 -6.16
CA LYS A 210 17.59 4.03 -6.77
C LYS A 210 16.92 5.06 -5.87
N GLY A 211 16.50 4.69 -4.65
CA GLY A 211 15.86 5.65 -3.74
C GLY A 211 16.83 6.68 -3.16
N LYS A 212 16.29 7.81 -2.72
CA LYS A 212 17.04 8.86 -1.99
C LYS A 212 16.61 8.90 -0.53
N ILE A 213 17.56 8.99 0.39
CA ILE A 213 17.32 9.31 1.80
C ILE A 213 17.99 10.65 2.10
N ASP A 214 17.24 11.58 2.67
CA ASP A 214 17.70 12.93 3.00
C ASP A 214 17.29 13.24 4.45
N VAL A 215 18.25 13.36 5.35
CA VAL A 215 18.01 13.64 6.76
C VAL A 215 18.71 14.96 7.07
N ASP A 216 17.90 15.98 7.32
CA ASP A 216 18.34 17.34 7.64
C ASP A 216 17.95 17.62 9.10
N GLY A 217 18.96 17.67 9.97
CA GLY A 217 18.83 17.76 11.42
C GLY A 217 19.61 18.91 12.03
#